data_AF-A0A9W7LG00-F1
#
_entry.id   AF-A0A9W7LG00-F1
#
_cell.length_a   1.000
_cell.length_b   1.000
_cell.length_c   1.000
_cell.angle_alpha   90.00
_cell.angle_beta   90.00
_cell.angle_gamma   90.00
#
_symmetry.space_group_name_H-M   'P 1'
#
loop_
_entity.id
_entity.type
_entity.pdbx_description
1 polymer ?
#
loop_
_entity_poly.entity_id
_entity_poly.type
_entity_poly.pdbx_seq_one_letter_code
_entity_poly.pdbx_strand_id
1 'polypeptide(L)'
;MSQAELEWCVHGGGVVEDGIKYVVRTDVIYEHVEDAESDSSSDSSSDSSSDSSSDSSSDSSSDSSSDSSSDPLFRHDSIVRSTLNPHQPPSPSSPLLSVYSPAFLSLVSPLYEPVMGAENLGYVLHSLVRFLKPGRVTEIGAGYTTLFILMALRENEEEMGRIRETVEGGRMKLLDYPWMEEGVVGALAGTRPRLTILDNCLHQKEQATGAAGVARELGLDPYMDFKVGDAYEANFEEGSIDMLWCDFGVGKRMKEFMRANWSSLSPGGYLICHSTLTNSNTRSWLESVRSNSGLDACGIPAGSYEQISFLEPHKRFQNSVTIIQKRDSGYEEPLYSEYA
;
A
#
# COMPACT_ATOMS: atom_id res chain seq x y z
N MET A 1 44.29 -13.47 -1.63
CA MET A 1 43.36 -12.36 -1.39
C MET A 1 43.08 -11.74 -2.75
N SER A 2 41.92 -12.04 -3.33
CA SER A 2 41.53 -11.53 -4.64
C SER A 2 40.95 -10.14 -4.51
N GLN A 3 41.48 -9.17 -5.25
CA GLN A 3 40.80 -7.90 -5.50
C GLN A 3 39.57 -8.19 -6.36
N ALA A 4 38.41 -7.71 -5.94
CA ALA A 4 37.23 -7.61 -6.80
C ALA A 4 37.31 -6.25 -7.49
N GLU A 5 37.45 -6.25 -8.82
CA GLU A 5 37.20 -5.07 -9.65
C GLU A 5 35.68 -4.90 -9.81
N LEU A 6 35.21 -3.66 -9.64
CA LEU A 6 33.84 -3.27 -9.96
C LEU A 6 33.70 -3.23 -11.49
N GLU A 7 33.25 -4.33 -12.09
CA GLU A 7 32.81 -4.33 -13.49
C GLU A 7 31.38 -3.80 -13.56
N TRP A 8 31.23 -2.60 -14.11
CA TRP A 8 29.94 -1.98 -14.41
C TRP A 8 29.27 -2.68 -15.59
N CYS A 9 27.98 -3.05 -15.45
CA CYS A 9 27.17 -3.39 -16.60
C CYS A 9 26.89 -2.12 -17.42
N VAL A 10 27.63 -1.93 -18.51
CA VAL A 10 27.31 -0.88 -19.49
C VAL A 10 26.06 -1.32 -20.24
N HIS A 11 24.88 -0.90 -19.76
CA HIS A 11 23.67 -1.00 -20.56
C HIS A 11 23.87 -0.12 -21.81
N GLY A 12 23.99 -0.77 -22.97
CA GLY A 12 24.07 -0.10 -24.26
C GLY A 12 22.77 0.66 -24.51
N GLY A 13 22.73 1.93 -24.11
CA GLY A 13 21.59 2.80 -24.38
C GLY A 13 21.31 2.88 -25.88
N GLY A 14 20.04 2.80 -26.26
CA GLY A 14 19.58 3.00 -27.63
C GLY A 14 19.90 4.41 -28.13
N VAL A 15 20.19 4.54 -29.42
CA VAL A 15 20.37 5.83 -30.09
C VAL A 15 18.99 6.31 -30.55
N VAL A 16 18.56 7.47 -30.07
CA VAL A 16 17.44 8.22 -30.66
C VAL A 16 18.04 9.34 -31.51
N GLU A 17 17.48 9.57 -32.70
CA GLU A 17 17.85 10.71 -33.56
C GLU A 17 17.73 12.02 -32.75
N ASP A 18 18.67 12.94 -32.96
CA ASP A 18 18.87 14.23 -32.24
C ASP A 18 19.75 14.24 -30.99
N GLY A 19 20.43 13.13 -30.65
CA GLY A 19 21.67 13.19 -29.86
C GLY A 19 21.52 13.52 -28.37
N ILE A 20 20.29 13.49 -27.82
CA ILE A 20 20.06 13.57 -26.37
C ILE A 20 19.96 12.14 -25.83
N LYS A 21 20.90 11.77 -24.96
CA LYS A 21 20.95 10.48 -24.29
C LYS A 21 20.33 10.61 -22.91
N TYR A 22 19.12 10.07 -22.72
CA TYR A 22 18.56 9.88 -21.38
C TYR A 22 19.09 8.56 -20.82
N VAL A 23 19.85 8.63 -19.73
CA VAL A 23 20.22 7.47 -18.93
C VAL A 23 19.39 7.54 -17.68
N VAL A 24 18.38 6.67 -17.56
CA VAL A 24 17.71 6.46 -16.29
C VAL A 24 18.68 5.70 -15.39
N ARG A 25 19.18 6.37 -14.34
CA ARG A 25 19.93 5.71 -13.26
C ARG A 25 18.90 5.04 -12.34
N THR A 26 18.78 3.72 -12.44
CA THR A 26 17.99 2.92 -11.47
C THR A 26 18.74 2.67 -10.16
N ASP A 27 20.04 2.98 -10.11
CA ASP A 27 20.89 2.57 -9.00
C ASP A 27 21.43 3.80 -8.27
N VAL A 28 20.65 4.30 -7.30
CA VAL A 28 21.20 5.11 -6.21
C VAL A 28 20.93 4.36 -4.92
N ILE A 29 21.83 3.42 -4.63
CA ILE A 29 21.96 2.84 -3.28
C ILE A 29 22.67 3.92 -2.46
N TYR A 30 21.97 4.53 -1.50
CA TYR A 30 22.63 5.36 -0.50
C TYR A 30 23.34 4.42 0.48
N GLU A 31 24.67 4.48 0.50
CA GLU A 31 25.45 3.85 1.56
C GLU A 31 25.49 4.80 2.76
N HIS A 32 24.94 4.34 3.89
CA HIS A 32 25.02 5.06 5.15
C HIS A 32 26.44 4.86 5.68
N VAL A 33 27.27 5.90 5.66
CA VAL A 33 28.58 5.86 6.32
C VAL A 33 28.33 6.01 7.82
N GLU A 34 28.42 4.92 8.56
CA GLU A 34 28.63 4.98 10.00
C GLU A 34 30.12 5.23 10.24
N ASP A 35 30.44 6.38 10.83
CA ASP A 35 31.80 6.66 11.30
C ASP A 35 32.15 5.69 12.44
N ALA A 36 32.82 4.60 12.08
CA ALA A 36 33.43 3.69 13.02
C ALA A 36 34.78 4.27 13.48
N GLU A 37 34.78 4.99 14.60
CA GLU A 37 36.02 5.18 15.36
C GLU A 37 36.37 3.86 16.06
N SER A 38 37.41 3.19 15.55
CA SER A 38 38.01 2.02 16.18
C SER A 38 39.19 2.41 17.06
N ASP A 39 39.01 2.18 18.37
CA ASP A 39 39.93 1.56 19.33
C ASP A 39 41.45 1.87 19.28
N SER A 40 42.03 2.28 20.41
CA SER A 40 42.63 1.31 21.36
C SER A 40 43.48 1.92 22.51
N SER A 41 43.16 1.45 23.72
CA SER A 41 44.03 1.01 24.84
C SER A 41 44.97 1.94 25.64
N SER A 42 44.71 1.86 26.97
CA SER A 42 45.63 1.61 28.12
C SER A 42 46.27 2.77 28.91
N ASP A 43 45.76 2.89 30.15
CA ASP A 43 46.41 3.07 31.47
C ASP A 43 47.64 3.99 31.65
N SER A 44 47.46 5.05 32.47
CA SER A 44 47.98 5.18 33.85
C SER A 44 48.40 6.61 34.26
N SER A 45 47.90 7.01 35.43
CA SER A 45 48.43 7.96 36.44
C SER A 45 48.81 9.43 36.13
N SER A 46 48.17 10.29 36.92
CA SER A 46 48.68 11.48 37.65
C SER A 46 49.10 12.77 36.91
N ASP A 47 48.40 13.83 37.33
CA ASP A 47 48.84 15.18 37.69
C ASP A 47 49.52 16.14 36.69
N SER A 48 48.93 17.35 36.71
CA SER A 48 49.53 18.68 36.72
C SER A 48 49.97 19.37 35.42
N SER A 49 49.21 20.45 35.16
CA SER A 49 49.62 21.81 34.74
C SER A 49 50.28 22.10 33.38
N SER A 50 49.73 23.17 32.80
CA SER A 50 50.36 24.29 32.06
C SER A 50 50.81 24.10 30.60
N ASP A 51 50.23 24.99 29.77
CA ASP A 51 50.87 25.89 28.80
C ASP A 51 51.38 25.41 27.42
N SER A 52 50.75 26.06 26.41
CA SER A 52 51.36 26.80 25.28
C SER A 52 51.72 26.11 23.95
N SER A 53 51.48 26.89 22.88
CA SER A 53 52.08 26.92 21.52
C SER A 53 51.71 25.78 20.56
N SER A 54 50.90 26.03 19.51
CA SER A 54 51.25 26.62 18.20
C SER A 54 52.04 25.68 17.27
N ASP A 55 51.39 25.17 16.21
CA ASP A 55 51.70 25.50 14.80
C ASP A 55 51.15 24.47 13.79
N SER A 56 50.37 25.02 12.86
CA SER A 56 50.24 24.72 11.43
C SER A 56 50.70 23.37 10.85
N SER A 57 49.77 22.68 10.17
CA SER A 57 49.94 22.34 8.75
C SER A 57 48.60 22.11 8.08
N SER A 58 48.44 22.80 6.96
CA SER A 58 47.36 22.75 5.99
C SER A 58 47.42 21.47 5.15
N ASP A 59 46.31 20.73 5.08
CA ASP A 59 45.98 19.89 3.94
C ASP A 59 44.48 19.98 3.67
N SER A 60 44.14 20.88 2.76
CA SER A 60 42.80 21.08 2.23
C SER A 60 42.61 20.18 1.01
N SER A 61 42.12 18.96 1.24
CA SER A 61 41.44 18.16 0.22
C SER A 61 39.99 18.64 0.12
N SER A 62 39.74 19.50 -0.86
CA SER A 62 38.41 19.96 -1.24
C SER A 62 37.62 18.80 -1.86
N ASP A 63 36.97 18.00 -1.01
CA ASP A 63 35.90 17.11 -1.45
C ASP A 63 34.76 17.98 -1.97
N SER A 64 34.69 18.04 -3.29
CA SER A 64 33.65 18.73 -4.03
C SER A 64 32.43 17.82 -4.04
N SER A 65 31.72 17.77 -2.91
CA SER A 65 30.33 17.31 -2.91
C SER A 65 29.53 18.30 -3.75
N SER A 66 29.49 18.06 -5.06
CA SER A 66 28.67 18.81 -5.99
C SER A 66 27.24 18.74 -5.47
N ASP A 67 26.75 19.85 -4.95
CA ASP A 67 25.40 20.02 -4.45
C ASP A 67 24.43 19.83 -5.62
N SER A 68 24.00 18.59 -5.80
CA SER A 68 23.06 18.17 -6.85
C SER A 68 21.73 18.94 -6.82
N SER A 69 21.46 19.69 -5.74
CA SER A 69 20.29 20.58 -5.63
C SER A 69 20.33 21.78 -6.59
N SER A 70 21.50 22.08 -7.16
CA SER A 70 21.68 23.20 -8.11
C SER A 70 21.41 22.84 -9.57
N ASP A 71 21.28 21.55 -9.90
CA ASP A 71 20.94 21.11 -11.25
C ASP A 71 19.43 21.30 -11.51
N PRO A 72 19.04 22.08 -12.54
CA PRO A 72 17.64 22.29 -12.89
C PRO A 72 16.83 21.01 -13.09
N LEU A 73 17.48 19.91 -13.48
CA LEU A 73 16.83 18.61 -13.65
C LEU A 73 16.35 18.05 -12.30
N PHE A 74 17.11 18.17 -11.22
CA PHE A 74 16.77 17.56 -9.93
C PHE A 74 16.02 18.50 -8.99
N ARG A 75 15.63 19.69 -9.46
CA ARG A 75 15.01 20.75 -8.63
C ARG A 75 13.71 20.34 -7.92
N HIS A 76 13.05 19.28 -8.40
CA HIS A 76 11.79 18.78 -7.85
C HIS A 76 11.92 17.43 -7.13
N ASP A 77 13.09 16.78 -7.16
CA ASP A 77 13.30 15.45 -6.58
C ASP A 77 12.94 15.40 -5.10
N SER A 78 13.44 16.37 -4.33
CA SER A 78 13.17 16.45 -2.89
C SER A 78 11.68 16.60 -2.62
N ILE A 79 10.97 17.40 -3.43
CA ILE A 79 9.53 17.60 -3.32
C ILE A 79 8.79 16.30 -3.62
N VAL A 80 9.04 15.65 -4.76
CA VAL A 80 8.39 14.38 -5.13
C VAL A 80 8.62 13.30 -4.08
N ARG A 81 9.87 13.11 -3.65
CA ARG A 81 10.21 12.16 -2.58
C ARG A 81 9.46 12.48 -1.31
N SER A 82 9.43 13.75 -0.90
CA SER A 82 8.77 14.18 0.32
C SER A 82 7.24 13.97 0.23
N THR A 83 6.61 14.28 -0.91
CA THR A 83 5.17 14.13 -1.14
C THR A 83 4.71 12.67 -1.04
N LEU A 84 5.52 11.75 -1.58
CA LEU A 84 5.20 10.32 -1.63
C LEU A 84 5.73 9.53 -0.43
N ASN A 85 6.65 10.09 0.37
CA ASN A 85 7.22 9.38 1.50
C ASN A 85 6.17 9.23 2.62
N PRO A 86 5.77 7.99 2.96
CA PRO A 86 4.79 7.75 4.01
C PRO A 86 5.32 8.08 5.42
N HIS A 87 6.62 8.37 5.56
CA HIS A 87 7.31 8.63 6.82
C HIS A 87 7.65 10.11 7.06
N GLN A 88 7.03 11.06 6.34
CA GLN A 88 7.24 12.47 6.65
C GLN A 88 6.87 12.77 8.11
N PRO A 89 7.64 13.62 8.82
CA PRO A 89 7.30 13.98 10.19
C PRO A 89 5.88 14.57 10.22
N PRO A 90 5.07 14.21 11.23
CA PRO A 90 3.68 14.60 11.30
C PRO A 90 3.54 16.12 11.20
N SER A 91 2.50 16.56 10.48
CA SER A 91 1.97 17.89 10.72
C SER A 91 1.63 18.01 12.21
N PRO A 92 1.89 19.15 12.87
CA PRO A 92 1.54 19.36 14.28
C PRO A 92 0.04 19.14 14.59
N SER A 93 -0.81 19.04 13.57
CA SER A 93 -2.24 18.73 13.69
C SER A 93 -2.61 17.23 13.67
N SER A 94 -1.69 16.32 13.36
CA SER A 94 -1.98 14.88 13.30
C SER A 94 -0.73 14.06 13.62
N PRO A 95 -0.50 13.63 14.88
CA PRO A 95 0.61 12.73 15.19
C PRO A 95 0.39 11.43 14.40
N LEU A 96 1.36 11.09 13.53
CA LEU A 96 1.26 9.95 12.63
C LEU A 96 0.93 8.69 13.40
N LEU A 97 -0.28 8.18 13.16
CA LEU A 97 -0.67 6.87 13.60
C LEU A 97 -0.63 5.95 12.38
N SER A 98 0.48 5.24 12.19
CA SER A 98 0.59 4.23 11.13
C SER A 98 0.15 2.86 11.65
N VAL A 99 -0.14 1.92 10.74
CA VAL A 99 -0.43 0.53 11.11
C VAL A 99 0.71 -0.18 11.85
N TYR A 100 1.94 0.35 11.76
CA TYR A 100 3.11 -0.16 12.47
C TYR A 100 3.36 0.53 13.82
N SER A 101 2.60 1.59 14.13
CA SER A 101 2.80 2.34 15.37
C SER A 101 2.37 1.50 16.59
N PRO A 102 3.12 1.53 17.71
CA PRO A 102 2.72 0.84 18.94
C PRO A 102 1.33 1.25 19.43
N ALA A 103 0.95 2.52 19.25
CA ALA A 103 -0.35 3.04 19.63
C ALA A 103 -1.49 2.40 18.82
N PHE A 104 -1.36 2.31 17.50
CA PHE A 104 -2.34 1.60 16.66
C PHE A 104 -2.44 0.13 17.08
N LEU A 105 -1.31 -0.56 17.18
CA LEU A 105 -1.28 -1.99 17.51
C LEU A 105 -1.89 -2.27 18.89
N SER A 106 -1.65 -1.40 19.88
CA SER A 106 -2.24 -1.53 21.21
C SER A 106 -3.76 -1.41 21.20
N LEU A 107 -4.32 -0.53 20.34
CA LEU A 107 -5.76 -0.31 20.26
C LEU A 107 -6.48 -1.39 19.45
N VAL A 108 -5.82 -1.95 18.43
CA VAL A 108 -6.41 -2.99 17.56
C VAL A 108 -6.22 -4.39 18.14
N SER A 109 -5.18 -4.63 18.95
CA SER A 109 -4.87 -5.93 19.56
C SER A 109 -6.05 -6.63 20.24
N PRO A 110 -6.94 -5.94 21.01
CA PRO A 110 -8.11 -6.58 21.62
C PRO A 110 -9.11 -7.20 20.64
N LEU A 111 -9.09 -6.80 19.36
CA LEU A 111 -9.95 -7.35 18.30
C LEU A 111 -9.33 -8.57 17.62
N TYR A 112 -8.05 -8.85 17.86
CA TYR A 112 -7.37 -9.99 17.28
C TYR A 112 -7.80 -11.29 17.96
N GLU A 113 -8.30 -12.23 17.17
CA GLU A 113 -8.62 -13.58 17.60
C GLU A 113 -7.77 -14.57 16.76
N PRO A 114 -6.87 -15.36 17.36
CA PRO A 114 -6.00 -16.28 16.63
C PRO A 114 -6.71 -17.25 15.68
N VAL A 115 -7.95 -17.66 16.01
CA VAL A 115 -8.76 -18.54 15.14
C VAL A 115 -9.16 -17.85 13.82
N MET A 116 -9.18 -16.52 13.80
CA MET A 116 -9.51 -15.75 12.60
C MET A 116 -8.33 -15.61 11.63
N GLY A 117 -7.08 -15.83 12.08
CA GLY A 117 -5.91 -15.94 11.20
C GLY A 117 -5.56 -14.68 10.40
N ALA A 118 -6.03 -13.50 10.83
CA ALA A 118 -5.94 -12.26 10.07
C ALA A 118 -4.67 -11.42 10.32
N GLU A 119 -3.71 -11.90 11.11
CA GLU A 119 -2.54 -11.13 11.57
C GLU A 119 -1.64 -10.61 10.45
N ASN A 120 -1.45 -11.39 9.39
CA ASN A 120 -0.70 -10.97 8.20
C ASN A 120 -1.62 -10.31 7.17
N LEU A 121 -2.88 -10.77 7.11
CA LEU A 121 -3.84 -10.31 6.13
C LEU A 121 -4.24 -8.85 6.35
N GLY A 122 -4.29 -8.37 7.60
CA GLY A 122 -4.51 -6.94 7.90
C GLY A 122 -3.49 -6.06 7.17
N TYR A 123 -2.20 -6.40 7.22
CA TYR A 123 -1.15 -5.66 6.52
C TYR A 123 -1.23 -5.80 4.99
N VAL A 124 -1.62 -6.97 4.49
CA VAL A 124 -1.84 -7.17 3.04
C VAL A 124 -2.99 -6.29 2.54
N LEU A 125 -4.11 -6.25 3.26
CA LEU A 125 -5.26 -5.41 2.92
C LEU A 125 -4.90 -3.92 3.00
N HIS A 126 -4.19 -3.50 4.05
CA HIS A 126 -3.66 -2.14 4.15
C HIS A 126 -2.80 -1.78 2.94
N SER A 127 -1.81 -2.62 2.61
CA SER A 127 -0.89 -2.41 1.49
C SER A 127 -1.62 -2.37 0.15
N LEU A 128 -2.59 -3.26 -0.06
CA LEU A 128 -3.40 -3.27 -1.28
C LEU A 128 -4.24 -2.01 -1.41
N VAL A 129 -4.87 -1.53 -0.35
CA VAL A 129 -5.62 -0.27 -0.38
C VAL A 129 -4.68 0.90 -0.62
N ARG A 130 -3.50 0.93 0.01
CA ARG A 130 -2.48 1.96 -0.27
C ARG A 130 -1.99 1.94 -1.72
N PHE A 131 -1.84 0.76 -2.31
CA PHE A 131 -1.36 0.58 -3.68
C PHE A 131 -2.43 0.91 -4.73
N LEU A 132 -3.63 0.34 -4.58
CA LEU A 132 -4.73 0.46 -5.53
C LEU A 132 -5.49 1.78 -5.43
N LYS A 133 -5.34 2.50 -4.30
CA LYS A 133 -6.06 3.74 -3.99
C LYS A 133 -7.59 3.66 -4.22
N PRO A 134 -8.30 2.59 -3.81
CA PRO A 134 -9.73 2.50 -4.04
C PRO A 134 -10.45 3.60 -3.23
N GLY A 135 -11.40 4.30 -3.87
CA GLY A 135 -12.22 5.31 -3.20
C GLY A 135 -13.40 4.70 -2.45
N ARG A 136 -13.99 3.63 -3.00
CA ARG A 136 -15.19 2.99 -2.47
C ARG A 136 -14.91 1.53 -2.15
N VAL A 137 -14.62 1.24 -0.89
CA VAL A 137 -14.39 -0.11 -0.41
C VAL A 137 -15.65 -0.64 0.25
N THR A 138 -16.00 -1.89 -0.03
CA THR A 138 -17.07 -2.60 0.68
C THR A 138 -16.48 -3.81 1.38
N GLU A 139 -16.81 -4.00 2.65
CA GLU A 139 -16.44 -5.16 3.45
C GLU A 139 -17.70 -5.95 3.84
N ILE A 140 -17.66 -7.25 3.62
CA ILE A 140 -18.64 -8.20 4.13
C ILE A 140 -18.04 -8.90 5.35
N GLY A 141 -18.58 -8.62 6.52
CA GLY A 141 -17.97 -8.90 7.82
C GLY A 141 -17.38 -7.64 8.46
N ALA A 142 -17.04 -7.69 9.74
CA ALA A 142 -16.36 -6.60 10.43
C ALA A 142 -15.47 -7.13 11.56
N GLY A 143 -14.34 -6.49 11.79
CA GLY A 143 -13.46 -6.87 12.90
C GLY A 143 -12.05 -6.31 12.80
N TYR A 144 -11.07 -7.17 13.05
CA TYR A 144 -9.65 -6.81 13.12
C TYR A 144 -9.14 -6.11 11.84
N THR A 145 -9.46 -6.67 10.67
CA THR A 145 -9.02 -6.20 9.34
C THR A 145 -9.64 -4.86 8.94
N THR A 146 -10.84 -4.55 9.42
CA THR A 146 -11.54 -3.28 9.20
C THR A 146 -10.64 -2.08 9.52
N LEU A 147 -9.90 -2.12 10.63
CA LEU A 147 -9.07 -1.00 11.09
C LEU A 147 -7.87 -0.74 10.18
N PHE A 148 -7.34 -1.79 9.55
CA PHE A 148 -6.24 -1.70 8.59
C PHE A 148 -6.71 -1.04 7.28
N ILE A 149 -7.90 -1.40 6.81
CA ILE A 149 -8.51 -0.80 5.62
C ILE A 149 -8.81 0.68 5.89
N LEU A 150 -9.46 1.01 7.01
CA LEU A 150 -9.77 2.40 7.39
C LEU A 150 -8.51 3.26 7.48
N MET A 151 -7.45 2.70 8.09
CA MET A 151 -6.16 3.39 8.18
C MET A 151 -5.59 3.71 6.80
N ALA A 152 -5.61 2.73 5.89
CA ALA A 152 -5.12 2.93 4.53
C ALA A 152 -5.93 3.99 3.76
N LEU A 153 -7.25 4.04 3.95
CA LEU A 153 -8.11 5.06 3.32
C LEU A 153 -7.77 6.48 3.80
N ARG A 154 -7.58 6.67 5.11
CA ARG A 154 -7.14 7.97 5.67
C ARG A 154 -5.80 8.38 5.09
N GLU A 155 -4.81 7.50 5.14
CA GLU A 155 -3.47 7.79 4.64
C GLU A 155 -3.46 8.07 3.13
N ASN A 156 -4.32 7.39 2.36
CA ASN A 156 -4.52 7.69 0.95
C ASN A 156 -5.13 9.07 0.72
N GLU A 157 -6.14 9.47 1.49
CA GLU A 157 -6.74 10.81 1.37
C GLU A 157 -5.68 11.90 1.64
N GLU A 158 -4.90 11.73 2.71
CA GLU A 158 -3.81 12.67 3.07
C GLU A 158 -2.73 12.74 1.99
N GLU A 159 -2.28 11.59 1.48
CA GLU A 159 -1.28 11.50 0.40
C GLU A 159 -1.79 12.13 -0.90
N MET A 160 -3.02 11.82 -1.30
CA MET A 160 -3.62 12.38 -2.51
C MET A 160 -3.87 13.89 -2.38
N GLY A 161 -4.14 14.39 -1.17
CA GLY A 161 -4.17 15.82 -0.87
C GLY A 161 -2.82 16.50 -1.14
N ARG A 162 -1.73 15.95 -0.60
CA ARG A 162 -0.37 16.46 -0.85
C ARG A 162 0.03 16.38 -2.33
N ILE A 163 -0.33 15.30 -3.01
CA ILE A 163 -0.08 15.12 -4.45
C ILE A 163 -0.79 16.23 -5.24
N ARG A 164 -2.07 16.48 -4.95
CA ARG A 164 -2.85 17.52 -5.62
C ARG A 164 -2.21 18.89 -5.49
N GLU A 165 -1.86 19.31 -4.27
CA GLU A 165 -1.17 20.59 -4.04
C GLU A 165 0.17 20.68 -4.78
N THR A 166 0.88 19.56 -4.90
CA THR A 166 2.17 19.50 -5.60
C THR A 166 1.99 19.60 -7.13
N VAL A 167 0.95 18.96 -7.67
CA VAL A 167 0.57 19.01 -9.09
C VAL A 167 0.07 20.39 -9.49
N GLU A 168 -0.82 21.00 -8.72
CA GLU A 168 -1.33 22.36 -8.96
C GLU A 168 -0.21 23.41 -8.93
N GLY A 169 0.83 23.17 -8.12
CA GLY A 169 2.04 23.99 -8.12
C GLY A 169 3.00 23.73 -9.29
N GLY A 170 2.73 22.76 -10.16
CA GLY A 170 3.60 22.36 -11.27
C GLY A 170 4.92 21.69 -10.83
N ARG A 171 4.98 21.20 -9.59
CA ARG A 171 6.20 20.66 -8.93
C ARG A 171 6.24 19.14 -8.89
N MET A 172 5.19 18.46 -9.34
CA MET A 172 5.11 16.98 -9.34
C MET A 172 5.82 16.40 -10.56
N LYS A 173 7.12 16.64 -10.65
CA LYS A 173 7.97 16.24 -11.77
C LYS A 173 9.22 15.57 -11.23
N LEU A 174 9.64 14.48 -11.88
CA LEU A 174 10.98 13.93 -11.71
C LEU A 174 11.74 14.26 -12.99
N LEU A 175 12.90 14.92 -12.86
CA LEU A 175 13.52 15.59 -14.00
C LEU A 175 12.55 16.64 -14.58
N ASP A 176 12.31 16.57 -15.89
CA ASP A 176 11.32 17.40 -16.59
C ASP A 176 10.00 16.66 -16.90
N TYR A 177 9.86 15.42 -16.44
CA TYR A 177 8.71 14.58 -16.75
C TYR A 177 7.66 14.58 -15.62
N PRO A 178 6.35 14.67 -15.92
CA PRO A 178 5.30 14.54 -14.92
C PRO A 178 5.40 13.19 -14.21
N TRP A 179 5.48 13.21 -12.88
CA TRP A 179 5.54 11.96 -12.11
C TRP A 179 4.16 11.29 -11.99
N MET A 180 3.09 12.08 -12.06
CA MET A 180 1.71 11.62 -11.94
C MET A 180 0.94 11.86 -13.23
N GLU A 181 0.06 10.93 -13.55
CA GLU A 181 -0.90 11.11 -14.64
C GLU A 181 -1.97 12.14 -14.25
N GLU A 182 -2.17 13.17 -15.09
CA GLU A 182 -3.06 14.30 -14.79
C GLU A 182 -4.51 13.86 -14.50
N GLY A 183 -5.00 12.87 -15.26
CA GLY A 183 -6.35 12.33 -15.10
C GLY A 183 -6.58 11.59 -13.78
N VAL A 184 -5.54 10.93 -13.25
CA VAL A 184 -5.63 10.11 -12.03
C VAL A 184 -5.82 10.98 -10.79
N VAL A 185 -5.09 12.10 -10.71
CA VAL A 185 -5.15 13.00 -9.56
C VAL A 185 -6.53 13.63 -9.45
N GLY A 186 -7.11 14.08 -10.56
CA GLY A 186 -8.47 14.63 -10.59
C GLY A 186 -9.55 13.61 -10.23
N ALA A 187 -9.45 12.38 -10.77
CA ALA A 187 -10.41 11.32 -10.50
C ALA A 187 -10.41 10.90 -9.02
N LEU A 188 -9.22 10.64 -8.45
CA LEU A 188 -9.07 10.24 -7.05
C LEU A 188 -9.38 11.39 -6.08
N ALA A 189 -9.16 12.64 -6.50
CA ALA A 189 -9.45 13.82 -5.71
C ALA A 189 -10.94 14.07 -5.47
N GLY A 190 -11.79 13.72 -6.45
CA GLY A 190 -13.22 13.95 -6.40
C GLY A 190 -13.98 12.95 -5.52
N THR A 191 -13.35 11.83 -5.16
CA THR A 191 -13.97 10.79 -4.34
C THR A 191 -13.54 10.91 -2.89
N ARG A 192 -14.51 11.08 -1.98
CA ARG A 192 -14.26 10.93 -0.55
C ARG A 192 -14.10 9.44 -0.23
N PRO A 193 -12.92 8.99 0.24
CA PRO A 193 -12.69 7.58 0.53
C PRO A 193 -13.65 7.07 1.61
N ARG A 194 -14.22 5.88 1.41
CA ARG A 194 -15.14 5.27 2.38
C ARG A 194 -15.05 3.75 2.36
N LEU A 195 -15.17 3.17 3.55
CA LEU A 195 -15.43 1.77 3.79
C LEU A 195 -16.89 1.58 4.20
N THR A 196 -17.70 0.96 3.33
CA THR A 196 -19.03 0.47 3.69
C THR A 196 -18.90 -0.95 4.23
N ILE A 197 -19.36 -1.17 5.45
CA ILE A 197 -19.28 -2.45 6.16
C ILE A 197 -20.68 -3.03 6.24
N LEU A 198 -20.84 -4.31 5.89
CA LEU A 198 -22.08 -5.04 6.05
C LEU A 198 -21.85 -6.29 6.90
N ASP A 199 -22.45 -6.31 8.09
CA ASP A 199 -22.35 -7.41 9.04
C ASP A 199 -23.72 -7.65 9.70
N ASN A 200 -24.10 -8.92 9.91
CA ASN A 200 -25.36 -9.24 10.59
C ASN A 200 -25.24 -9.22 12.12
N CYS A 201 -24.02 -9.04 12.65
CA CYS A 201 -23.64 -9.03 14.06
C CYS A 201 -24.06 -10.29 14.83
N LEU A 202 -24.35 -11.40 14.13
CA LEU A 202 -24.80 -12.66 14.74
C LEU A 202 -23.62 -13.55 15.15
N HIS A 203 -22.53 -13.53 14.38
CA HIS A 203 -21.27 -14.16 14.78
C HIS A 203 -20.44 -13.13 15.56
N GLN A 204 -20.22 -13.39 16.84
CA GLN A 204 -19.30 -12.62 17.68
C GLN A 204 -19.59 -11.10 17.74
N LYS A 205 -20.80 -10.76 18.19
CA LYS A 205 -21.31 -9.39 18.39
C LYS A 205 -20.29 -8.38 18.93
N GLU A 206 -19.33 -8.82 19.75
CA GLU A 206 -18.30 -7.98 20.36
C GLU A 206 -17.25 -7.45 19.36
N GLN A 207 -16.89 -8.19 18.29
CA GLN A 207 -15.82 -7.76 17.36
C GLN A 207 -16.27 -6.62 16.45
N ALA A 208 -17.45 -6.72 15.84
CA ALA A 208 -17.98 -5.67 14.97
C ALA A 208 -18.22 -4.36 15.75
N THR A 209 -18.79 -4.44 16.96
CA THR A 209 -18.96 -3.26 17.83
C THR A 209 -17.63 -2.74 18.36
N GLY A 210 -16.68 -3.63 18.62
CA GLY A 210 -15.34 -3.28 19.06
C GLY A 210 -14.57 -2.53 17.98
N ALA A 211 -14.64 -2.97 16.73
CA ALA A 211 -14.04 -2.30 15.58
C ALA A 211 -14.57 -0.87 15.42
N ALA A 212 -15.88 -0.66 15.55
CA ALA A 212 -16.46 0.67 15.51
C ALA A 212 -15.99 1.58 16.67
N GLY A 213 -15.81 1.02 17.86
CA GLY A 213 -15.27 1.72 19.03
C GLY A 213 -13.81 2.15 18.82
N VAL A 214 -12.97 1.20 18.39
CA VAL A 214 -11.55 1.44 18.08
C VAL A 214 -11.40 2.43 16.93
N ALA A 215 -12.20 2.32 15.87
CA ALA A 215 -12.18 3.27 14.76
C ALA A 215 -12.40 4.71 15.23
N ARG A 216 -13.34 4.94 16.16
CA ARG A 216 -13.59 6.27 16.74
C ARG A 216 -12.40 6.77 17.56
N GLU A 217 -11.80 5.90 18.37
CA GLU A 217 -10.62 6.25 19.18
C GLU A 217 -9.41 6.62 18.30
N LEU A 218 -9.28 5.98 17.14
CA LEU A 218 -8.27 6.26 16.13
C LEU A 218 -8.60 7.48 15.23
N GLY A 219 -9.79 8.08 15.37
CA GLY A 219 -10.29 9.16 14.49
C GLY A 219 -10.59 8.72 13.05
N LEU A 220 -10.89 7.43 12.86
CA LEU A 220 -11.16 6.80 11.56
C LEU A 220 -12.66 6.67 11.25
N ASP A 221 -13.54 7.03 12.18
CA ASP A 221 -14.99 6.99 11.98
C ASP A 221 -15.51 7.81 10.78
N PRO A 222 -14.88 8.91 10.32
CA PRO A 222 -15.34 9.63 9.13
C PRO A 222 -15.23 8.84 7.82
N TYR A 223 -14.44 7.76 7.80
CA TYR A 223 -14.27 6.85 6.66
C TYR A 223 -15.17 5.62 6.74
N MET A 224 -15.90 5.42 7.84
CA MET A 224 -16.65 4.19 8.11
C MET A 224 -18.16 4.40 7.92
N ASP A 225 -18.79 3.52 7.13
CA ASP A 225 -20.24 3.42 6.96
C ASP A 225 -20.70 2.01 7.34
N PHE A 226 -21.10 1.83 8.60
CA PHE A 226 -21.48 0.52 9.14
C PHE A 226 -22.97 0.24 8.98
N LYS A 227 -23.31 -0.88 8.34
CA LYS A 227 -24.69 -1.34 8.12
C LYS A 227 -24.89 -2.70 8.74
N VAL A 228 -25.91 -2.80 9.59
CA VAL A 228 -26.35 -4.10 10.11
C VAL A 228 -27.29 -4.73 9.09
N GLY A 229 -26.95 -5.91 8.58
CA GLY A 229 -27.78 -6.60 7.61
C GLY A 229 -27.19 -7.91 7.08
N ASP A 230 -28.01 -8.67 6.36
CA ASP A 230 -27.54 -9.87 5.66
C ASP A 230 -26.91 -9.49 4.31
N ALA A 231 -25.67 -9.91 4.10
CA ALA A 231 -24.94 -9.72 2.85
C ALA A 231 -25.67 -10.26 1.62
N TYR A 232 -26.51 -11.30 1.77
CA TYR A 232 -27.26 -11.86 0.65
C TYR A 232 -28.52 -11.06 0.28
N GLU A 233 -28.92 -10.11 1.12
CA GLU A 233 -30.01 -9.17 0.86
C GLU A 233 -29.48 -7.81 0.37
N ALA A 234 -28.16 -7.65 0.33
CA ALA A 234 -27.52 -6.45 -0.18
C ALA A 234 -27.81 -6.29 -1.68
N ASN A 235 -28.15 -5.06 -2.06
CA ASN A 235 -28.28 -4.66 -3.45
C ASN A 235 -27.41 -3.42 -3.67
N PHE A 236 -26.19 -3.64 -4.17
CA PHE A 236 -25.26 -2.57 -4.46
C PHE A 236 -25.52 -2.02 -5.87
N GLU A 237 -25.36 -0.71 -6.03
CA GLU A 237 -25.50 -0.07 -7.35
C GLU A 237 -24.39 -0.53 -8.30
N GLU A 238 -24.67 -0.59 -9.60
CA GLU A 238 -23.69 -0.96 -10.62
C GLU A 238 -22.46 -0.04 -10.58
N GLY A 239 -21.26 -0.62 -10.61
CA GLY A 239 -19.99 0.12 -10.57
C GLY A 239 -19.78 0.98 -9.32
N SER A 240 -20.50 0.72 -8.22
CA SER A 240 -20.41 1.48 -6.98
C SER A 240 -19.24 1.08 -6.06
N ILE A 241 -18.56 -0.02 -6.35
CA ILE A 241 -17.51 -0.61 -5.50
C ILE A 241 -16.21 -0.71 -6.29
N ASP A 242 -15.13 -0.14 -5.76
CA ASP A 242 -13.79 -0.26 -6.35
C ASP A 242 -13.04 -1.48 -5.79
N MET A 243 -13.31 -1.81 -4.53
CA MET A 243 -12.76 -2.99 -3.86
C MET A 243 -13.81 -3.63 -2.95
N LEU A 244 -14.10 -4.92 -3.16
CA LEU A 244 -15.00 -5.74 -2.36
C LEU A 244 -14.18 -6.76 -1.56
N TRP A 245 -14.12 -6.58 -0.25
CA TRP A 245 -13.48 -7.51 0.67
C TRP A 245 -14.54 -8.44 1.30
N CYS A 246 -14.40 -9.74 1.06
CA CYS A 246 -15.30 -10.76 1.59
C CYS A 246 -14.59 -11.59 2.67
N ASP A 247 -14.83 -11.23 3.93
CA ASP A 247 -14.30 -11.93 5.09
C ASP A 247 -15.25 -13.05 5.54
N PHE A 248 -15.11 -14.21 4.90
CA PHE A 248 -15.69 -15.52 5.26
C PHE A 248 -17.24 -15.65 5.31
N GLY A 249 -18.01 -14.56 5.46
CA GLY A 249 -19.47 -14.58 5.65
C GLY A 249 -20.28 -15.12 4.47
N VAL A 250 -19.67 -15.17 3.28
CA VAL A 250 -20.30 -15.64 2.03
C VAL A 250 -20.17 -17.15 1.80
N GLY A 251 -19.19 -17.81 2.43
CA GLY A 251 -19.03 -19.27 2.52
C GLY A 251 -19.47 -20.08 1.28
N LYS A 252 -20.40 -21.03 1.49
CA LYS A 252 -20.95 -21.91 0.43
C LYS A 252 -21.78 -21.18 -0.63
N ARG A 253 -22.17 -19.94 -0.35
CA ARG A 253 -23.08 -19.14 -1.19
C ARG A 253 -22.34 -18.07 -1.99
N MET A 254 -21.03 -18.21 -2.13
CA MET A 254 -20.21 -17.27 -2.90
C MET A 254 -20.70 -17.14 -4.34
N LYS A 255 -21.15 -18.23 -4.96
CA LYS A 255 -21.73 -18.21 -6.31
C LYS A 255 -22.95 -17.29 -6.39
N GLU A 256 -23.92 -17.48 -5.51
CA GLU A 256 -25.15 -16.69 -5.48
C GLU A 256 -24.85 -15.22 -5.19
N PHE A 257 -23.96 -14.98 -4.23
CA PHE A 257 -23.53 -13.63 -3.87
C PHE A 257 -22.85 -12.91 -5.04
N MET A 258 -21.89 -13.58 -5.71
CA MET A 258 -21.21 -12.98 -6.85
C MET A 258 -22.14 -12.77 -8.04
N ARG A 259 -23.07 -13.69 -8.28
CA ARG A 259 -24.09 -13.51 -9.33
C ARG A 259 -24.92 -12.24 -9.12
N ALA A 260 -25.25 -11.92 -7.88
CA ALA A 260 -26.04 -10.74 -7.55
C ALA A 260 -25.20 -9.44 -7.58
N ASN A 261 -23.91 -9.50 -7.24
CA ASN A 261 -23.10 -8.32 -6.97
C ASN A 261 -21.90 -8.13 -7.92
N TRP A 262 -21.68 -8.98 -8.92
CA TRP A 262 -20.55 -8.79 -9.85
C TRP A 262 -20.63 -7.46 -10.61
N SER A 263 -21.84 -7.00 -10.94
CA SER A 263 -22.06 -5.71 -11.61
C SER A 263 -21.72 -4.53 -10.70
N SER A 264 -21.76 -4.66 -9.37
CA SER A 264 -21.46 -3.55 -8.47
C SER A 264 -19.97 -3.21 -8.40
N LEU A 265 -19.08 -4.13 -8.81
CA LEU A 265 -17.67 -3.83 -8.99
C LEU A 265 -17.47 -2.92 -10.20
N SER A 266 -16.71 -1.84 -10.04
CA SER A 266 -16.29 -0.98 -11.14
C SER A 266 -15.36 -1.75 -12.10
N PRO A 267 -15.32 -1.37 -13.40
CA PRO A 267 -14.32 -1.92 -14.32
C PRO A 267 -12.91 -1.74 -13.76
N GLY A 268 -12.11 -2.81 -13.74
CA GLY A 268 -10.78 -2.81 -13.10
C GLY A 268 -10.79 -2.97 -11.57
N GLY A 269 -11.97 -2.97 -10.95
CA GLY A 269 -12.14 -3.16 -9.51
C GLY A 269 -11.81 -4.58 -9.03
N TYR A 270 -11.68 -4.73 -7.71
CA TYR A 270 -11.14 -5.95 -7.11
C TYR A 270 -12.14 -6.62 -6.18
N LEU A 271 -12.32 -7.93 -6.34
CA LEU A 271 -12.88 -8.82 -5.33
C LEU A 271 -11.72 -9.49 -4.58
N ILE A 272 -11.76 -9.44 -3.27
CA ILE A 272 -10.81 -10.13 -2.41
C ILE A 272 -11.59 -11.07 -1.49
N CYS A 273 -11.20 -12.34 -1.42
CA CYS A 273 -11.93 -13.36 -0.67
C CYS A 273 -11.01 -14.11 0.28
N HIS A 274 -11.40 -14.13 1.56
CA HIS A 274 -10.68 -14.87 2.58
C HIS A 274 -10.95 -16.38 2.51
N SER A 275 -9.96 -17.17 2.90
CA SER A 275 -10.07 -18.60 3.17
C SER A 275 -10.65 -19.39 2.00
N THR A 276 -10.05 -19.26 0.81
CA THR A 276 -10.56 -19.83 -0.44
C THR A 276 -9.83 -21.09 -0.89
N LEU A 277 -8.56 -21.28 -0.50
CA LEU A 277 -7.75 -22.39 -1.00
C LEU A 277 -7.98 -23.70 -0.25
N THR A 278 -8.11 -23.64 1.07
CA THR A 278 -8.10 -24.82 1.95
C THR A 278 -9.45 -25.08 2.62
N ASN A 279 -10.40 -24.17 2.47
CA ASN A 279 -11.74 -24.35 3.01
C ASN A 279 -12.64 -25.03 1.98
N SER A 280 -13.21 -26.18 2.33
CA SER A 280 -14.07 -26.95 1.43
C SER A 280 -15.33 -26.20 0.98
N ASN A 281 -15.82 -25.23 1.75
CA ASN A 281 -17.02 -24.47 1.43
C ASN A 281 -16.80 -23.47 0.27
N THR A 282 -15.59 -22.96 0.13
CA THR A 282 -15.21 -21.96 -0.89
C THR A 282 -14.34 -22.57 -1.98
N ARG A 283 -13.72 -23.73 -1.73
CA ARG A 283 -12.82 -24.38 -2.68
C ARG A 283 -13.50 -24.76 -3.99
N SER A 284 -14.69 -25.33 -3.95
CA SER A 284 -15.42 -25.71 -5.17
C SER A 284 -15.78 -24.50 -6.04
N TRP A 285 -16.16 -23.39 -5.40
CA TRP A 285 -16.37 -22.12 -6.07
C TRP A 285 -15.07 -21.60 -6.69
N LEU A 286 -13.95 -21.60 -5.95
CA LEU A 286 -12.66 -21.16 -6.47
C LEU A 286 -12.20 -22.00 -7.67
N GLU A 287 -12.40 -23.32 -7.65
CA GLU A 287 -12.06 -24.17 -8.80
C GLU A 287 -12.92 -23.84 -10.04
N SER A 288 -14.17 -23.40 -9.82
CA SER A 288 -15.03 -22.90 -10.91
C SER A 288 -14.53 -21.56 -11.46
N VAL A 289 -13.97 -20.70 -10.60
CA VAL A 289 -13.28 -19.46 -10.99
C VAL A 289 -12.00 -19.78 -11.78
N ARG A 290 -11.16 -20.70 -11.31
CA ARG A 290 -9.88 -21.05 -11.98
C ARG A 290 -10.07 -21.68 -13.35
N SER A 291 -11.12 -22.47 -13.50
CA SER A 291 -11.50 -23.08 -14.78
C SER A 291 -12.23 -22.13 -15.72
N ASN A 292 -12.43 -20.86 -15.31
CA ASN A 292 -13.18 -19.87 -16.07
C ASN A 292 -14.58 -20.35 -16.49
N SER A 293 -15.28 -21.05 -15.57
CA SER A 293 -16.53 -21.77 -15.87
C SER A 293 -17.74 -20.86 -16.11
N GLY A 294 -17.65 -19.56 -15.82
CA GLY A 294 -18.69 -18.58 -16.10
C GLY A 294 -19.83 -18.49 -15.07
N LEU A 295 -20.83 -17.68 -15.42
CA LEU A 295 -21.90 -17.20 -14.53
C LEU A 295 -22.68 -18.33 -13.85
N ASP A 296 -22.84 -19.46 -14.56
CA ASP A 296 -23.59 -20.62 -14.07
C ASP A 296 -22.86 -21.46 -13.03
N ALA A 297 -21.54 -21.40 -12.97
CA ALA A 297 -20.74 -22.18 -12.04
C ALA A 297 -20.26 -21.33 -10.85
N CYS A 298 -19.68 -20.17 -11.11
CA CYS A 298 -19.06 -19.32 -10.07
C CYS A 298 -19.77 -17.98 -9.84
N GLY A 299 -20.79 -17.64 -10.63
CA GLY A 299 -21.46 -16.34 -10.50
C GLY A 299 -20.70 -15.17 -11.12
N ILE A 300 -19.62 -15.44 -11.86
CA ILE A 300 -18.80 -14.43 -12.54
C ILE A 300 -18.77 -14.78 -14.04
N PRO A 301 -18.99 -13.84 -14.97
CA PRO A 301 -18.90 -14.10 -16.41
C PRO A 301 -17.54 -14.69 -16.83
N ALA A 302 -17.55 -15.59 -17.81
CA ALA A 302 -16.32 -16.22 -18.28
C ALA A 302 -15.46 -15.21 -19.05
N GLY A 303 -14.15 -15.18 -18.77
CA GLY A 303 -13.18 -14.31 -19.43
C GLY A 303 -13.23 -12.86 -18.96
N SER A 304 -14.06 -12.53 -17.96
CA SER A 304 -14.23 -11.16 -17.47
C SER A 304 -13.38 -10.87 -16.22
N TYR A 305 -12.35 -11.66 -15.94
CA TYR A 305 -11.50 -11.45 -14.77
C TYR A 305 -10.13 -12.12 -14.90
N GLU A 306 -9.21 -11.66 -14.06
CA GLU A 306 -7.97 -12.34 -13.73
C GLU A 306 -7.92 -12.63 -12.22
N GLN A 307 -7.14 -13.62 -11.81
CA GLN A 307 -7.08 -14.03 -10.41
C GLN A 307 -5.70 -14.48 -9.97
N ILE A 308 -5.41 -14.27 -8.69
CA ILE A 308 -4.25 -14.81 -7.99
C ILE A 308 -4.66 -15.25 -6.58
N SER A 309 -4.06 -16.34 -6.09
CA SER A 309 -4.29 -16.82 -4.73
C SER A 309 -2.98 -16.96 -3.97
N PHE A 310 -3.01 -16.64 -2.68
CA PHE A 310 -1.91 -16.81 -1.75
C PHE A 310 -2.29 -17.77 -0.63
N LEU A 311 -1.35 -18.63 -0.24
CA LEU A 311 -1.49 -19.59 0.86
C LEU A 311 -0.51 -19.23 1.96
N GLU A 312 -0.98 -19.23 3.20
CA GLU A 312 -0.17 -19.20 4.41
C GLU A 312 -0.02 -20.65 4.92
N PRO A 313 1.00 -21.41 4.46
CA PRO A 313 1.08 -22.86 4.71
C PRO A 313 1.28 -23.20 6.19
N HIS A 314 1.67 -22.23 7.01
CA HIS A 314 1.91 -22.40 8.44
C HIS A 314 0.63 -22.25 9.29
N LYS A 315 -0.50 -21.80 8.71
CA LYS A 315 -1.77 -21.63 9.42
C LYS A 315 -2.75 -22.75 9.08
N ARG A 316 -3.57 -23.14 10.06
CA ARG A 316 -4.62 -24.17 9.89
C ARG A 316 -5.97 -23.60 9.47
N PHE A 317 -6.30 -22.40 9.93
CA PHE A 317 -7.58 -21.74 9.68
C PHE A 317 -7.35 -20.44 8.93
N GLN A 318 -8.30 -20.07 8.08
CA GLN A 318 -8.29 -18.80 7.34
C GLN A 318 -6.93 -18.46 6.73
N ASN A 319 -6.30 -19.46 6.12
CA ASN A 319 -4.88 -19.44 5.79
C ASN A 319 -4.62 -19.10 4.32
N SER A 320 -5.56 -18.41 3.67
CA SER A 320 -5.42 -18.10 2.24
C SER A 320 -6.26 -16.91 1.85
N VAL A 321 -5.82 -16.19 0.83
CA VAL A 321 -6.60 -15.11 0.22
C VAL A 321 -6.56 -15.27 -1.30
N THR A 322 -7.69 -15.01 -1.96
CA THR A 322 -7.76 -14.92 -3.42
C THR A 322 -8.17 -13.51 -3.80
N ILE A 323 -7.45 -12.93 -4.76
CA ILE A 323 -7.72 -11.62 -5.34
C ILE A 323 -8.17 -11.87 -6.78
N ILE A 324 -9.29 -11.27 -7.17
CA ILE A 324 -9.89 -11.35 -8.49
C ILE A 324 -10.07 -9.91 -8.99
N GLN A 325 -9.45 -9.57 -10.11
CA GLN A 325 -9.62 -8.28 -10.76
C GLN A 325 -10.65 -8.39 -11.87
N LYS A 326 -11.59 -7.45 -11.94
CA LYS A 326 -12.60 -7.36 -12.98
C LYS A 326 -12.00 -6.87 -14.30
N ARG A 327 -12.14 -7.66 -15.36
CA ARG A 327 -11.58 -7.48 -16.72
C ARG A 327 -12.66 -7.39 -17.82
N ASP A 328 -13.85 -6.95 -17.47
CA ASP A 328 -14.94 -6.73 -18.43
C ASP A 328 -14.49 -5.79 -19.57
N SER A 329 -15.21 -5.79 -20.70
CA SER A 329 -14.83 -5.12 -21.97
C SER A 329 -14.64 -3.58 -21.91
N GLY A 330 -14.72 -2.98 -20.72
CA GLY A 330 -14.48 -1.56 -20.48
C GLY A 330 -13.20 -1.25 -19.70
N TYR A 331 -12.39 -2.25 -19.32
CA TYR A 331 -11.13 -2.04 -18.60
C TYR A 331 -9.94 -2.61 -19.35
N GLU A 332 -8.97 -1.73 -19.62
CA GLU A 332 -7.64 -2.08 -20.13
C GLU A 332 -6.61 -1.36 -19.24
N GLU A 333 -5.47 -2.00 -19.00
CA GLU A 333 -4.36 -1.33 -18.32
C GLU A 333 -3.88 -0.13 -19.13
N PRO A 334 -3.76 1.04 -18.51
CA PRO A 334 -3.16 2.19 -19.17
C PRO A 334 -1.66 1.94 -19.39
N LEU A 335 -1.18 2.29 -20.58
CA LEU A 335 0.25 2.29 -20.91
C LEU A 335 0.84 3.67 -20.59
N TYR A 336 1.60 3.77 -19.48
CA TYR A 336 2.17 5.05 -19.02
C TYR A 336 3.63 5.28 -19.44
N SER A 337 4.39 4.22 -19.71
CA SER A 337 5.80 4.32 -20.10
C SER A 337 6.20 3.25 -21.10
N GLU A 338 7.12 3.61 -21.99
CA GLU A 338 7.77 2.68 -22.94
C GLU A 338 9.21 2.34 -22.50
N TYR A 339 9.81 3.22 -21.70
CA TYR A 339 11.18 3.12 -21.21
C TYR A 339 11.19 3.23 -19.68
N ALA A 340 12.01 2.40 -19.03
CA ALA A 340 12.14 2.29 -17.58
C ALA A 340 13.11 3.32 -17.00
#